data_AF-A0A950IXC2-F1
#
_entry.id   AF-A0A950IXC2-F1
#
_cell.length_a   1.000
_cell.length_b   1.000
_cell.length_c   1.000
_cell.angle_alpha   90.00
_cell.angle_beta   90.00
_cell.angle_gamma   90.00
#
_symmetry.space_group_name_H-M   'P 1'
#
loop_
_entity.id
_entity.type
_entity.pdbx_description
1 polymer ?
#
loop_
_entity_poly.entity_id
_entity_poly.type
_entity_poly.pdbx_seq_one_letter_code
_entity_poly.pdbx_strand_id
1 'polypeptide(L)'
;MGGIDLATWLNLKGGPFEALPLFVTSLAIGLLMGVERERKHHTLAGIRTFPLTTLFGTLAAMLDAPSHGVLLQTVGLLAVASFGFLPERNTDSDKTEPRTTTVASLLVIYCLGALVWHGFGGVAVAVGI
;
A
#
# COMPACT_ATOMS: atom_id res chain seq x y z
N MET A 1 19.01 9.65 -12.55
CA MET A 1 17.66 10.17 -12.27
C MET A 1 17.50 10.15 -10.76
N GLY A 2 17.67 11.31 -10.12
CA GLY A 2 17.79 11.43 -8.66
C GLY A 2 16.43 11.23 -7.99
N GLY A 3 16.26 10.08 -7.33
CA GLY A 3 15.16 9.89 -6.39
C GLY A 3 15.31 10.91 -5.27
N ILE A 4 14.19 11.50 -4.85
CA ILE A 4 14.14 12.38 -3.68
C ILE A 4 14.45 11.50 -2.47
N ASP A 5 15.74 11.45 -2.11
CA ASP A 5 16.23 10.66 -0.98
C ASP A 5 15.91 11.43 0.30
N LEU A 6 14.65 11.34 0.74
CA LEU A 6 14.12 12.01 1.93
C LEU A 6 14.93 11.70 3.18
N ALA A 7 15.55 10.52 3.27
CA ALA A 7 16.46 10.17 4.36
C ALA A 7 17.75 11.00 4.35
N THR A 8 18.28 11.28 3.16
CA THR A 8 19.43 12.19 2.97
C THR A 8 19.04 13.65 3.21
N TRP A 9 17.85 14.07 2.77
CA TRP A 9 17.38 15.45 2.92
C TRP A 9 17.02 15.82 4.37
N LEU A 10 16.42 14.89 5.13
CA LEU A 10 16.14 15.07 6.56
C LEU A 10 17.32 14.69 7.48
N ASN A 11 18.49 14.34 6.93
CA ASN A 11 19.67 13.92 7.69
C ASN A 11 19.39 12.77 8.68
N LEU A 12 18.57 11.80 8.25
CA LEU A 12 18.13 10.65 9.06
C LEU A 12 19.01 9.41 8.84
N LYS A 13 20.00 9.46 7.94
CA LYS A 13 20.91 8.36 7.64
C LYS A 13 21.73 7.98 8.88
N GLY A 14 21.57 6.75 9.35
CA GLY A 14 22.25 6.24 10.56
C GLY A 14 21.53 6.53 11.89
N GLY A 15 20.32 7.11 11.86
CA GLY A 15 19.47 7.30 13.03
C GLY A 15 18.43 6.19 13.21
N PRO A 16 17.79 6.06 14.40
CA PRO A 16 16.71 5.09 14.63
C PRO A 16 15.47 5.33 13.74
N PHE A 17 15.44 6.45 13.01
CA PHE A 17 14.34 6.96 12.21
C PHE A 17 14.57 6.84 10.69
N GLU A 18 15.61 6.14 10.25
CA GLU A 18 15.94 5.99 8.83
C GLU A 18 14.80 5.37 8.00
N ALA A 19 13.95 4.57 8.63
CA ALA A 19 12.78 3.95 8.00
C ALA A 19 11.55 4.87 7.86
N LEU A 20 11.48 6.00 8.60
CA LEU A 20 10.30 6.88 8.58
C LEU A 20 9.92 7.39 7.18
N PRO A 21 10.87 7.84 6.34
CA PRO A 21 10.55 8.27 4.98
C PRO A 21 9.89 7.19 4.11
N LEU A 22 10.23 5.92 4.31
CA LEU A 22 9.65 4.78 3.58
C LEU A 22 8.18 4.59 3.99
N PHE A 23 7.88 4.70 5.28
CA PHE A 23 6.49 4.65 5.75
C PHE A 23 5.66 5.82 5.26
N VAL A 24 6.21 7.05 5.32
CA VAL A 24 5.51 8.26 4.84
C VAL A 24 5.25 8.20 3.34
N THR A 25 6.22 7.75 2.54
CA THR A 25 6.04 7.60 1.09
C THR A 25 4.99 6.54 0.75
N SER A 26 5.04 5.37 1.39
CA SER A 26 4.02 4.33 1.19
C SER A 26 2.61 4.80 1.59
N LEU A 27 2.49 5.53 2.71
CA LEU A 27 1.24 6.11 3.15
C LEU A 27 0.73 7.17 2.15
N ALA A 28 1.61 8.04 1.65
CA ALA A 28 1.25 9.07 0.68
C ALA A 28 0.73 8.46 -0.63
N ILE A 29 1.36 7.38 -1.14
CA ILE A 29 0.91 6.65 -2.33
C ILE A 29 -0.50 6.09 -2.11
N GLY A 30 -0.72 5.39 -0.99
CA GLY A 30 -2.03 4.83 -0.67
C GLY A 30 -3.11 5.91 -0.49
N LEU A 31 -2.75 7.06 0.06
CA LEU A 31 -3.68 8.19 0.24
C LEU A 31 -4.02 8.87 -1.08
N LEU A 32 -3.04 9.07 -1.95
CA LEU A 32 -3.24 9.65 -3.28
C LEU A 32 -4.16 8.76 -4.13
N MET A 33 -3.91 7.44 -4.14
CA MET A 33 -4.75 6.49 -4.86
C MET A 33 -6.16 6.40 -4.25
N GLY A 34 -6.27 6.44 -2.92
CA GLY A 34 -7.56 6.45 -2.22
C GLY A 34 -8.41 7.69 -2.55
N VAL A 35 -7.78 8.88 -2.59
CA VAL A 35 -8.44 10.14 -2.95
C VAL A 35 -8.85 10.17 -4.42
N GLU A 36 -8.00 9.68 -5.34
CA GLU A 36 -8.32 9.59 -6.77
C GLU A 36 -9.51 8.66 -7.02
N ARG A 37 -9.60 7.56 -6.26
CA ARG A 37 -10.71 6.61 -6.37
C ARG A 37 -12.02 7.17 -5.84
N GLU A 38 -11.98 7.96 -4.77
CA GLU A 38 -13.15 8.65 -4.21
C GLU A 38 -13.70 9.72 -5.18
N ARG A 39 -12.81 10.43 -5.89
CA ARG A 39 -13.20 11.38 -6.95
C ARG A 39 -13.89 10.71 -8.13
N LYS A 40 -13.58 9.45 -8.42
CA LYS A 40 -14.15 8.67 -9.54
C LYS A 40 -15.40 7.86 -9.18
N HIS A 41 -16.05 8.13 -8.05
CA HIS A 41 -17.33 7.52 -7.64
C HIS A 41 -17.32 5.98 -7.48
N HIS A 42 -16.18 5.37 -7.16
CA HIS A 42 -16.12 3.92 -6.84
C HIS A 42 -16.21 3.68 -5.33
N THR A 43 -17.36 3.20 -4.84
CA THR A 43 -17.80 3.38 -3.44
C THR A 43 -17.67 2.12 -2.56
N LEU A 44 -16.50 1.46 -2.56
CA LEU A 44 -16.29 0.28 -1.68
C LEU A 44 -14.97 0.30 -0.87
N ALA A 45 -13.94 1.02 -1.30
CA ALA A 45 -12.70 1.14 -0.51
C ALA A 45 -12.13 2.55 -0.71
N GLY A 46 -12.26 3.39 0.32
CA GLY A 46 -11.92 4.81 0.26
C GLY A 46 -10.57 5.15 0.87
N ILE A 47 -10.39 6.45 1.14
CA ILE A 47 -9.26 7.11 1.84
C ILE A 47 -8.73 6.40 3.10
N ARG A 48 -9.48 5.49 3.72
CA ARG A 48 -9.03 4.78 4.94
C ARG A 48 -8.36 3.44 4.64
N THR A 49 -8.92 2.65 3.74
CA THR A 49 -8.44 1.28 3.51
C THR A 49 -7.20 1.27 2.64
N PHE A 50 -7.14 2.12 1.61
CA PHE A 50 -6.01 2.18 0.70
C PHE A 50 -4.68 2.52 1.39
N PRO A 51 -4.58 3.59 2.20
CA PRO A 51 -3.34 3.90 2.91
C PRO A 51 -2.95 2.82 3.92
N LEU A 52 -3.92 2.26 4.65
CA LEU A 52 -3.65 1.22 5.63
C LEU A 52 -3.12 -0.06 4.99
N THR A 53 -3.69 -0.49 3.86
CA THR A 53 -3.21 -1.66 3.12
C THR A 53 -1.82 -1.42 2.53
N THR A 54 -1.56 -0.21 2.03
CA THR A 54 -0.22 0.15 1.52
C THR A 54 0.81 0.12 2.64
N LEU A 55 0.49 0.73 3.78
CA LEU A 55 1.35 0.74 4.97
C LEU A 55 1.57 -0.67 5.52
N PHE A 56 0.54 -1.53 5.48
CA PHE A 56 0.64 -2.94 5.86
C PHE A 56 1.60 -3.71 4.94
N GLY A 57 1.63 -3.43 3.64
CA GLY A 57 2.64 -3.97 2.71
C GLY A 57 4.07 -3.59 3.07
N THR A 58 4.29 -2.32 3.42
CA THR A 58 5.60 -1.81 3.88
C THR A 58 6.02 -2.44 5.20
N LEU A 59 5.09 -2.61 6.15
CA LEU A 59 5.33 -3.29 7.42
C LEU A 59 5.67 -4.77 7.22
N ALA A 60 4.92 -5.47 6.38
CA ALA A 60 5.18 -6.88 6.10
C ALA A 60 6.58 -7.07 5.49
N ALA A 61 6.98 -6.21 4.55
CA ALA A 61 8.32 -6.24 3.96
C ALA A 61 9.43 -5.90 4.99
N MET A 62 9.16 -4.96 5.91
CA MET A 62 10.10 -4.65 7.00
C MET A 62 10.27 -5.83 7.96
N LEU A 63 9.18 -6.50 8.34
CA LEU A 63 9.24 -7.64 9.25
C LEU A 63 9.88 -8.88 8.60
N ASP A 64 9.83 -9.02 7.27
CA ASP A 64 10.46 -10.14 6.56
C ASP A 64 11.96 -9.90 6.25
N ALA A 65 12.42 -8.66 6.36
CA ALA A 65 13.82 -8.27 6.09
C ALA A 65 14.87 -9.03 6.94
N PRO A 66 14.66 -9.29 8.24
CA PRO A 66 15.62 -10.05 9.05
C PRO A 66 15.65 -11.55 8.72
N SER A 67 14.53 -12.11 8.23
CA SER A 67 14.37 -13.54 7.98
C SER A 67 14.78 -13.99 6.58
N HIS A 68 15.04 -13.06 5.63
CA HIS A 68 15.12 -13.36 4.18
C HIS A 68 13.95 -14.24 3.70
N GLY A 69 12.84 -14.21 4.42
CA GLY A 69 11.66 -14.98 4.11
C GLY A 69 10.86 -14.26 3.03
N VAL A 70 10.06 -15.05 2.30
CA VAL A 70 8.96 -14.53 1.46
C VAL A 70 7.63 -14.87 2.12
N LEU A 71 7.66 -15.52 3.29
CA LEU A 71 6.51 -16.11 3.95
C LEU A 71 5.62 -15.03 4.54
N LEU A 72 6.17 -14.04 5.24
CA LEU A 72 5.36 -13.03 5.89
C LEU A 72 4.69 -12.11 4.85
N GLN A 73 5.43 -11.79 3.79
CA GLN A 73 4.92 -11.01 2.67
C GLN A 73 3.83 -11.75 1.88
N THR A 74 4.00 -13.06 1.64
CA THR A 74 2.98 -13.87 0.95
C THR A 74 1.74 -14.08 1.81
N VAL A 75 1.91 -14.33 3.12
CA VAL A 75 0.80 -14.47 4.08
C VAL A 75 0.03 -13.15 4.22
N GLY A 76 0.74 -12.01 4.28
CA GLY A 76 0.12 -10.68 4.30
C GLY A 76 -0.70 -10.41 3.04
N LEU A 77 -0.17 -10.76 1.86
CA LEU A 77 -0.90 -10.65 0.59
C LEU A 77 -2.18 -11.52 0.59
N LEU A 78 -2.08 -12.78 1.06
CA LEU A 78 -3.20 -13.70 1.18
C LEU A 78 -4.27 -13.20 2.17
N ALA A 79 -3.85 -12.57 3.26
CA ALA A 79 -4.75 -11.97 4.23
C ALA A 79 -5.52 -10.79 3.61
N VAL A 80 -4.83 -9.88 2.90
CA VAL A 80 -5.46 -8.77 2.19
C VAL A 80 -6.42 -9.28 1.11
N ALA A 81 -6.04 -10.32 0.37
CA ALA A 81 -6.92 -10.97 -0.60
C ALA A 81 -8.20 -11.47 0.07
N SER A 82 -8.06 -12.23 1.16
CA SER A 82 -9.18 -12.79 1.93
C SER A 82 -10.10 -11.70 2.49
N PHE A 83 -9.55 -10.59 2.99
CA PHE A 83 -10.32 -9.42 3.44
C PHE A 83 -11.14 -8.79 2.30
N GLY A 84 -10.59 -8.72 1.09
CA GLY A 84 -11.31 -8.21 -0.07
C GLY A 84 -12.47 -9.11 -0.55
N PHE A 85 -12.46 -10.40 -0.21
CA PHE A 85 -13.52 -11.35 -0.57
C PHE A 85 -14.65 -11.44 0.46
N LEU A 86 -14.49 -10.87 1.66
CA LEU A 86 -15.53 -10.90 2.69
C LEU A 86 -16.82 -10.21 2.21
N PRO A 87 -18.01 -10.78 2.49
CA PRO A 87 -19.27 -10.13 2.14
C PRO A 87 -19.49 -8.89 3.01
N GLU A 88 -19.58 -7.71 2.39
CA GLU A 88 -20.09 -6.51 3.05
C GLU A 88 -21.54 -6.80 3.51
N ARG A 89 -21.82 -6.65 4.81
CA ARG A 89 -23.15 -6.93 5.38
C ARG A 89 -24.19 -5.85 5.04
N ASN A 90 -23.78 -4.75 4.40
CA ASN A 90 -24.68 -3.72 3.91
C ASN A 90 -25.15 -4.06 2.50
N THR A 91 -26.32 -4.68 2.44
CA THR A 91 -27.18 -4.76 1.27
C THR A 91 -27.75 -3.38 0.97
N ASP A 92 -27.10 -2.64 0.06
CA ASP A 92 -27.81 -1.68 -0.79
C ASP A 92 -27.49 -2.04 -2.23
N SER A 93 -28.46 -2.72 -2.83
CA SER A 93 -28.43 -3.26 -4.18
C SER A 93 -28.69 -2.13 -5.19
N ASP A 94 -27.65 -1.44 -5.66
CA ASP A 94 -27.76 -0.80 -6.99
C ASP A 94 -26.47 -0.41 -7.72
N LYS A 95 -25.28 -0.83 -7.26
CA LYS A 95 -24.05 -0.60 -8.03
C LYS A 95 -23.21 -1.87 -8.04
N THR A 96 -23.42 -2.67 -9.07
CA THR A 96 -22.55 -3.77 -9.49
C THR A 96 -21.20 -3.20 -9.97
N GLU A 97 -20.49 -2.51 -9.09
CA GLU A 97 -19.07 -2.29 -9.31
C GLU A 97 -18.38 -3.65 -9.23
N PRO A 98 -17.45 -3.98 -10.16
CA PRO A 98 -16.78 -5.26 -10.11
C PRO A 98 -16.00 -5.36 -8.80
N ARG A 99 -16.50 -6.14 -7.83
CA ARG A 99 -15.79 -6.46 -6.57
C ARG A 99 -14.35 -6.89 -6.83
N THR A 100 -14.11 -7.53 -7.97
CA THR A 100 -12.81 -7.94 -8.49
C THR A 100 -11.82 -6.78 -8.67
N THR A 101 -12.27 -5.59 -9.09
CA THR A 101 -11.39 -4.42 -9.29
C THR A 101 -10.93 -3.84 -7.96
N THR A 102 -11.79 -3.79 -6.93
CA THR A 102 -11.41 -3.38 -5.56
C THR A 102 -10.36 -4.33 -4.99
N VAL A 103 -10.56 -5.65 -5.11
CA VAL A 103 -9.58 -6.64 -4.64
C VAL A 103 -8.27 -6.50 -5.41
N ALA A 104 -8.32 -6.33 -6.73
CA ALA A 104 -7.13 -6.10 -7.54
C ALA A 104 -6.38 -4.83 -7.09
N SER A 105 -7.07 -3.72 -6.84
CA SER A 105 -6.45 -2.49 -6.33
C SER A 105 -5.80 -2.71 -4.96
N LEU A 106 -6.46 -3.42 -4.03
CA LEU A 106 -5.91 -3.73 -2.70
C LEU A 106 -4.64 -4.60 -2.77
N LEU A 107 -4.58 -5.55 -3.70
CA LEU A 107 -3.39 -6.36 -3.94
C LEU A 107 -2.25 -5.53 -4.52
N VAL A 108 -2.56 -4.67 -5.51
CA VAL A 108 -1.56 -3.80 -6.14
C VAL A 108 -0.95 -2.84 -5.12
N ILE A 109 -1.77 -2.17 -4.29
CA ILE A 109 -1.25 -1.23 -3.29
C ILE A 109 -0.44 -1.91 -2.18
N TYR A 110 -0.81 -3.14 -1.80
CA TYR A 110 0.01 -3.93 -0.88
C TYR A 110 1.41 -4.17 -1.48
N CYS A 111 1.47 -4.59 -2.75
CA CYS A 111 2.73 -4.76 -3.47
C CYS A 111 3.51 -3.45 -3.61
N LEU A 112 2.84 -2.32 -3.84
CA LEU A 112 3.49 -1.00 -3.90
C LEU A 112 4.13 -0.62 -2.56
N GLY A 113 3.45 -0.87 -1.44
CA GLY A 113 4.03 -0.66 -0.10
C GLY A 113 5.28 -1.50 0.14
N ALA A 114 5.25 -2.77 -0.25
CA ALA A 114 6.43 -3.63 -0.18
C ALA A 114 7.58 -3.14 -1.10
N LEU A 115 7.28 -2.68 -2.31
CA LEU A 115 8.27 -2.14 -3.24
C LEU A 115 8.97 -0.89 -2.72
N VAL A 116 8.24 -0.04 -1.97
CA VAL A 116 8.81 1.13 -1.30
C VAL A 116 9.90 0.69 -0.32
N TRP A 117 9.65 -0.35 0.48
CA TRP A 117 10.64 -0.87 1.44
C TRP A 117 11.92 -1.39 0.77
N HIS A 118 11.80 -2.08 -0.38
CA HIS A 118 12.95 -2.60 -1.12
C HIS A 118 13.77 -1.53 -1.87
N GLY A 119 13.48 -0.24 -1.69
CA GLY A 119 14.23 0.86 -2.31
C GLY A 119 13.78 1.21 -3.73
N PHE A 120 12.70 0.59 -4.24
CA PHE A 120 12.10 0.92 -5.54
C PHE A 120 11.01 2.00 -5.43
N GLY A 121 11.12 2.91 -4.46
CA GLY A 121 10.13 3.96 -4.22
C GLY A 121 9.80 4.81 -5.45
N GLY A 122 10.77 5.07 -6.33
CA GLY A 122 10.53 5.80 -7.58
C GLY A 122 9.63 5.06 -8.57
N VAL A 123 9.75 3.73 -8.66
CA VAL A 123 8.88 2.88 -9.49
C VAL A 123 7.49 2.77 -8.84
N ALA A 124 7.44 2.64 -7.51
CA ALA A 124 6.19 2.57 -6.77
C ALA A 124 5.34 3.85 -6.95
N VAL A 125 5.98 5.03 -6.93
CA VAL A 125 5.31 6.30 -7.22
C VAL A 125 4.83 6.36 -8.68
N ALA A 126 5.67 5.96 -9.65
CA ALA A 126 5.30 6.00 -11.06
C ALA A 126 4.11 5.08 -11.43
N VAL A 127 3.95 3.96 -10.71
CA VAL A 127 2.81 3.04 -10.90
C VAL A 127 1.56 3.50 -10.14
N GLY A 128 1.72 4.29 -9.08
CA GLY A 128 0.63 4.77 -8.22
C GLY A 128 -0.08 6.05 -8.70
N ILE A 129 0.47 6.74 -9.71
CA ILE A 129 -0.10 7.93 -10.37
C ILE A 129 -0.81 7.51 -11.64
#